data_AF-A0A3E1NN63-F1
#
_entry.id   AF-A0A3E1NN63-F1
#
_cell.length_a   1.000
_cell.length_b   1.000
_cell.length_c   1.000
_cell.angle_alpha   90.00
_cell.angle_beta   90.00
_cell.angle_gamma   90.00
#
_symmetry.space_group_name_H-M   'P 1'
#
loop_
_entity.id
_entity.type
_entity.pdbx_description
1 polymer ?
#
loop_
_entity_poly.entity_id
_entity_poly.type
_entity_poly.pdbx_seq_one_letter_code
_entity_poly.pdbx_strand_id
1 'polypeptide(L)'
;MKAIIGLLMVITISFRGIAQGVDTTMLLAAKYFRQADSASSRNLMWKYPLYGPMLLVDPHSRTTYANMPDSAGTFTFIAEGLYKGTLPPEVMIANTSINWQGRLWAIVLWPLPLDMEERLSLMLHESFHRIQHQLGFPALSPTIDHLATTDGRVFFLLELQALKAALAKPVNQRKRDLVNALLFRKKRQELFPSTFDNERLLEINEGLAEYTGMLLGRLPGSIKQYLYNEIDKADTRLSLIRSMAYITGPVYGHLLYEKSPAWAESVDSNSSFPALIKKYYKLAVPDKTTTSILAKLEKQYQGDRIIHAEKMKEANRRQQEDNYTRLFTHQPVLTINLVKMNIVFNPNNLFDLGEWGTVYPSAEINDVWGKLKVVDGGMLMKNWKVITLSTRDSLFVKDNIVHGKGWQLQLNKGWGIEKMDSLQSALIRKE
;
A
#
# COMPACT_ATOMS: atom_id res chain seq x y z
N MET A 1 -6.16 61.20 -30.60
CA MET A 1 -4.85 60.52 -30.43
C MET A 1 -5.10 59.14 -29.84
N LYS A 2 -4.80 58.10 -30.64
CA LYS A 2 -4.53 56.68 -30.33
C LYS A 2 -5.58 55.89 -29.51
N ALA A 3 -6.43 55.18 -30.25
CA ALA A 3 -7.10 53.97 -29.78
C ALA A 3 -6.05 52.84 -29.64
N ILE A 4 -6.02 52.18 -28.47
CA ILE A 4 -5.20 50.99 -28.22
C ILE A 4 -6.13 49.78 -28.30
N ILE A 5 -6.03 49.05 -29.41
CA ILE A 5 -6.64 47.73 -29.59
C ILE A 5 -5.66 46.73 -28.94
N GLY A 6 -6.03 46.20 -27.78
CA GLY A 6 -5.31 45.12 -27.12
C GLY A 6 -5.64 43.79 -27.80
N LEU A 7 -4.68 43.25 -28.55
CA LEU A 7 -4.77 41.91 -29.15
C LEU A 7 -4.56 40.86 -28.05
N LEU A 8 -5.64 40.24 -27.58
CA LEU A 8 -5.57 39.11 -26.64
C LEU A 8 -5.25 37.83 -27.42
N MET A 9 -4.00 37.39 -27.40
CA MET A 9 -3.60 36.08 -27.94
C MET A 9 -4.13 34.97 -27.02
N VAL A 10 -5.21 34.32 -27.43
CA VAL A 10 -5.68 33.08 -26.81
C VAL A 10 -4.77 31.95 -27.28
N ILE A 11 -3.81 31.56 -26.43
CA ILE A 11 -3.04 30.33 -26.62
C ILE A 11 -3.96 29.16 -26.26
N THR A 12 -4.59 28.56 -27.26
CA THR A 12 -5.26 27.26 -27.13
C THR A 12 -4.19 26.19 -26.92
N ILE A 13 -3.95 25.83 -25.66
CA ILE A 13 -3.21 24.62 -25.31
C ILE A 13 -4.07 23.43 -25.74
N SER A 14 -3.79 22.93 -26.94
CA SER A 14 -4.37 21.69 -27.43
C SER A 14 -3.75 20.54 -26.65
N PHE A 15 -4.49 19.98 -25.69
CA PHE A 15 -4.13 18.68 -25.13
C PHE A 15 -4.27 17.63 -26.25
N ARG A 16 -3.17 17.37 -26.97
CA ARG A 16 -3.06 16.16 -27.79
C ARG A 16 -2.88 14.99 -26.84
N GLY A 17 -3.98 14.30 -26.55
CA GLY A 17 -3.88 12.92 -26.06
C GLY A 17 -3.09 12.12 -27.08
N ILE A 18 -1.88 11.69 -26.73
CA ILE A 18 -1.14 10.75 -27.55
C ILE A 18 -1.88 9.42 -27.39
N ALA A 19 -2.71 9.09 -28.37
CA ALA A 19 -3.17 7.73 -28.56
C ALA A 19 -1.90 6.88 -28.79
N GLN A 20 -1.46 6.15 -27.76
CA GLN A 20 -0.42 5.15 -27.95
C GLN A 20 -1.00 4.09 -28.89
N GLY A 21 -0.49 4.01 -30.11
CA GLY A 21 -0.85 2.94 -31.04
C GLY A 21 -0.52 1.59 -30.42
N VAL A 22 -1.25 0.54 -30.82
CA VAL A 22 -1.03 -0.85 -30.37
C VAL A 22 0.45 -1.25 -30.47
N ASP A 23 1.15 -0.76 -31.49
CA ASP A 23 2.58 -0.99 -31.70
C ASP A 23 3.46 -0.38 -30.59
N THR A 24 3.11 0.80 -30.07
CA THR A 24 3.90 1.45 -29.01
C THR A 24 3.78 0.72 -27.68
N THR A 25 2.58 0.29 -27.29
CA THR A 25 2.36 -0.45 -26.05
C THR A 25 3.03 -1.82 -26.09
N MET A 26 2.94 -2.51 -27.23
CA MET A 26 3.63 -3.78 -27.47
C MET A 26 5.15 -3.65 -27.29
N LEU A 27 5.77 -2.67 -27.96
CA LEU A 27 7.22 -2.44 -27.88
C LEU A 27 7.66 -2.10 -26.44
N LEU A 28 6.83 -1.37 -25.69
CA LEU A 28 7.09 -1.10 -24.27
C LEU A 28 7.04 -2.37 -23.42
N ALA A 29 6.01 -3.21 -23.58
CA ALA A 29 5.90 -4.47 -22.85
C ALA A 29 7.11 -5.39 -23.12
N ALA A 30 7.48 -5.57 -24.40
CA ALA A 30 8.64 -6.37 -24.79
C ALA A 30 9.96 -5.81 -24.20
N LYS A 31 10.15 -4.48 -24.24
CA LYS A 31 11.28 -3.81 -23.60
C LYS A 31 11.31 -4.09 -22.10
N TYR A 32 10.19 -3.97 -21.40
CA TYR A 32 10.14 -4.15 -19.95
C TYR A 32 10.47 -5.58 -19.54
N PHE A 33 9.97 -6.57 -20.29
CA PHE A 33 10.34 -7.97 -20.07
C PHE A 33 11.83 -8.22 -20.28
N ARG A 34 12.45 -7.68 -21.35
CA ARG A 34 13.91 -7.79 -21.56
C ARG A 34 14.71 -7.14 -20.44
N GLN A 35 14.26 -5.98 -19.94
CA GLN A 35 14.94 -5.30 -18.83
C GLN A 35 14.84 -6.12 -17.54
N ALA A 36 13.68 -6.73 -17.25
CA ALA A 36 13.51 -7.60 -16.09
C ALA A 36 14.38 -8.86 -16.19
N ASP A 37 14.45 -9.49 -17.37
CA ASP A 37 15.32 -10.64 -17.63
C ASP A 37 16.79 -10.28 -17.35
N SER A 38 17.29 -9.21 -18.00
CA SER A 38 18.66 -8.73 -17.83
C SER A 38 18.97 -8.30 -16.38
N ALA A 39 18.02 -7.72 -15.66
CA ALA A 39 18.22 -7.36 -14.26
C ALA A 39 18.29 -8.60 -13.36
N SER A 40 17.45 -9.60 -13.63
CA SER A 40 17.37 -10.86 -12.89
C SER A 40 18.62 -11.74 -13.05
N SER A 41 19.35 -11.63 -14.17
CA SER A 41 20.55 -12.44 -14.42
C SER A 41 21.69 -12.13 -13.44
N ARG A 42 21.59 -11.00 -12.71
CA ARG A 42 22.48 -10.62 -11.61
C ARG A 42 22.09 -11.27 -10.28
N ASN A 43 21.05 -12.09 -10.25
CA ASN A 43 20.61 -12.80 -9.05
C ASN A 43 21.68 -13.82 -8.62
N LEU A 44 22.31 -13.54 -7.48
CA LEU A 44 23.21 -14.46 -6.78
C LEU A 44 22.63 -14.91 -5.43
N MET A 45 21.41 -14.50 -5.10
CA MET A 45 20.84 -14.67 -3.76
C MET A 45 19.92 -15.88 -3.65
N TRP A 46 19.11 -16.11 -4.68
CA TRP A 46 18.08 -17.13 -4.68
C TRP A 46 18.48 -18.31 -5.56
N LYS A 47 18.25 -19.53 -5.06
CA LYS A 47 18.62 -20.79 -5.72
C LYS A 47 17.83 -21.05 -7.01
N TYR A 48 16.68 -20.41 -7.20
CA TYR A 48 15.84 -20.55 -8.39
C TYR A 48 15.92 -19.29 -9.28
N PRO A 49 15.79 -19.43 -10.60
CA PRO A 49 15.73 -18.29 -11.51
C PRO A 49 14.56 -17.36 -11.18
N LEU A 50 14.85 -16.07 -10.98
CA LEU A 50 13.83 -15.05 -10.73
C LEU A 50 13.02 -14.74 -11.98
N TYR A 51 13.68 -14.54 -13.12
CA TYR A 51 12.95 -14.37 -14.38
C TYR A 51 12.30 -15.69 -14.81
N GLY A 52 11.05 -15.58 -15.21
CA GLY A 52 10.19 -16.71 -15.53
C GLY A 52 8.82 -16.19 -15.97
N PRO A 53 7.79 -17.04 -15.96
CA PRO A 53 6.46 -16.67 -16.45
C PRO A 53 5.92 -15.39 -15.78
N MET A 54 5.63 -14.37 -16.58
CA MET A 54 5.13 -13.08 -16.13
C MET A 54 4.05 -12.52 -17.06
N LEU A 55 3.03 -11.92 -16.47
CA LEU A 55 1.91 -11.27 -17.13
C LEU A 55 1.88 -9.79 -16.77
N LEU A 56 1.79 -8.91 -17.78
CA LEU A 56 1.45 -7.50 -17.61
C LEU A 56 -0.01 -7.31 -17.98
N VAL A 57 -0.87 -6.98 -17.01
CA VAL A 57 -2.32 -7.02 -17.18
C VAL A 57 -2.92 -5.65 -16.98
N ASP A 58 -3.60 -5.13 -18.00
CA ASP A 58 -4.43 -3.93 -17.88
C ASP A 58 -5.69 -4.26 -17.07
N PRO A 59 -5.92 -3.65 -15.89
CA PRO A 59 -7.01 -4.05 -15.00
C PRO A 59 -8.40 -3.70 -15.54
N HIS A 60 -8.51 -2.77 -16.49
CA HIS A 60 -9.79 -2.33 -17.05
C HIS A 60 -10.23 -3.20 -18.22
N SER A 61 -9.35 -3.39 -19.19
CA SER A 61 -9.61 -4.15 -20.42
C SER A 61 -9.26 -5.64 -20.28
N ARG A 62 -8.50 -6.01 -19.26
CA ARG A 62 -7.88 -7.34 -19.08
C ARG A 62 -6.95 -7.74 -20.22
N THR A 63 -6.59 -6.79 -21.09
CA THR A 63 -5.55 -6.97 -22.10
C THR A 63 -4.26 -7.33 -21.40
N THR A 64 -3.69 -8.46 -21.80
CA THR A 64 -2.55 -9.08 -21.14
C THR A 64 -1.42 -9.25 -22.13
N TYR A 65 -0.22 -8.85 -21.72
CA TYR A 65 1.03 -9.19 -22.40
C TYR A 65 1.79 -10.20 -21.57
N ALA A 66 2.22 -11.30 -22.18
CA ALA A 66 2.95 -12.37 -21.52
C ALA A 66 4.33 -12.57 -22.16
N ASN A 67 5.35 -12.86 -21.35
CA ASN A 67 6.70 -13.13 -21.83
C ASN A 67 6.92 -14.57 -22.33
N MET A 68 5.90 -15.42 -22.20
CA MET A 68 5.90 -16.84 -22.58
C MET A 68 4.48 -17.25 -22.97
N PRO A 69 4.29 -18.36 -23.72
CA PRO A 69 2.96 -18.86 -24.03
C PRO A 69 2.27 -19.43 -22.77
N ASP A 70 0.95 -19.34 -22.71
CA ASP A 70 0.16 -20.13 -21.78
C ASP A 70 -0.02 -21.57 -22.29
N SER A 71 -0.29 -22.50 -21.38
CA SER A 71 -0.37 -23.92 -21.74
C SER A 71 -1.61 -24.27 -22.57
N ALA A 72 -2.63 -23.39 -22.60
CA ALA A 72 -3.87 -23.60 -23.35
C ALA A 72 -3.89 -22.88 -24.71
N GLY A 73 -2.84 -22.13 -25.06
CA GLY A 73 -2.77 -21.37 -26.32
C GLY A 73 -3.73 -20.19 -26.40
N THR A 74 -4.19 -19.69 -25.25
CA THR A 74 -5.11 -18.54 -25.15
C THR A 74 -4.44 -17.24 -25.60
N PHE A 75 -3.14 -17.10 -25.34
CA PHE A 75 -2.35 -15.96 -25.76
C PHE A 75 -1.70 -16.23 -27.11
N THR A 76 -1.95 -15.31 -28.06
CA THR A 76 -1.41 -15.40 -29.40
C THR A 76 -0.03 -14.76 -29.45
N PHE A 77 0.93 -15.45 -30.08
CA PHE A 77 2.23 -14.87 -30.37
C PHE A 77 2.05 -13.62 -31.24
N ILE A 78 2.77 -12.55 -30.90
CA ILE A 78 2.76 -11.31 -31.68
C ILE A 78 4.14 -11.02 -32.26
N ALA A 79 5.08 -10.47 -31.48
CA ALA A 79 6.44 -10.15 -31.92
C ALA A 79 7.41 -10.15 -30.73
N GLU A 80 8.72 -10.24 -31.00
CA GLU A 80 9.78 -10.16 -29.98
C GLU A 80 9.62 -11.15 -28.80
N GLY A 81 9.06 -12.34 -29.04
CA GLY A 81 8.81 -13.33 -27.98
C GLY A 81 7.60 -13.01 -27.09
N LEU A 82 6.85 -11.96 -27.42
CA LEU A 82 5.68 -11.51 -26.68
C LEU A 82 4.42 -12.26 -27.12
N TYR A 83 3.56 -12.55 -26.16
CA TYR A 83 2.24 -13.10 -26.38
C TYR A 83 1.20 -12.11 -25.89
N LYS A 84 0.06 -12.03 -26.58
CA LYS A 84 -1.04 -11.14 -26.22
C LYS A 84 -2.35 -11.90 -26.18
N GLY A 85 -3.19 -11.55 -25.21
CA GLY A 85 -4.60 -11.92 -25.23
C GLY A 85 -5.36 -11.22 -24.13
N THR A 86 -6.48 -11.80 -23.73
CA THR A 86 -7.33 -11.26 -22.67
C THR A 86 -7.39 -12.28 -21.55
N LEU A 87 -7.06 -11.86 -20.33
CA LEU A 87 -7.14 -12.76 -19.19
C LEU A 87 -8.62 -13.03 -18.86
N PRO A 88 -9.05 -14.29 -18.69
CA PRO A 88 -10.46 -14.61 -18.45
C PRO A 88 -11.01 -13.97 -17.16
N PRO A 89 -12.26 -13.49 -17.11
CA PRO A 89 -12.84 -12.76 -15.96
C PRO A 89 -12.70 -13.46 -14.60
N GLU A 90 -12.68 -14.79 -14.58
CA GLU A 90 -12.54 -15.64 -13.39
C GLU A 90 -11.15 -15.57 -12.74
N VAL A 91 -10.13 -15.11 -13.49
CA VAL A 91 -8.79 -14.93 -12.94
C VAL A 91 -8.71 -13.59 -12.22
N MET A 92 -8.41 -13.64 -10.91
CA MET A 92 -8.20 -12.42 -10.13
C MET A 92 -6.97 -11.64 -10.64
N ILE A 93 -7.11 -10.33 -10.77
CA ILE A 93 -6.03 -9.44 -11.17
C ILE A 93 -5.59 -8.62 -9.95
N ALA A 94 -4.37 -8.88 -9.49
CA ALA A 94 -3.63 -8.10 -8.50
C ALA A 94 -2.14 -8.32 -8.72
N ASN A 95 -1.29 -7.43 -8.20
CA ASN A 95 0.14 -7.70 -8.10
C ASN A 95 0.34 -8.89 -7.14
N THR A 96 0.65 -10.07 -7.69
CA THR A 96 0.87 -11.31 -6.93
C THR A 96 1.35 -12.43 -7.88
N SER A 97 1.50 -13.66 -7.35
CA SER A 97 1.69 -14.86 -8.18
C SER A 97 0.44 -15.74 -8.23
N ILE A 98 0.13 -16.32 -9.40
CA ILE A 98 -1.04 -17.20 -9.58
C ILE A 98 -0.70 -18.47 -10.36
N ASN A 99 -1.33 -19.58 -9.98
CA ASN A 99 -1.35 -20.77 -10.82
C ASN A 99 -2.50 -20.64 -11.83
N TRP A 100 -2.15 -20.52 -13.10
CA TRP A 100 -3.13 -20.44 -14.19
C TRP A 100 -2.64 -21.22 -15.41
N GLN A 101 -3.54 -22.07 -15.95
CA GLN A 101 -3.26 -22.98 -17.07
C GLN A 101 -1.96 -23.78 -16.86
N GLY A 102 -1.82 -24.43 -15.71
CA GLY A 102 -0.68 -25.31 -15.42
C GLY A 102 0.67 -24.60 -15.22
N ARG A 103 0.68 -23.28 -15.07
CA ARG A 103 1.90 -22.48 -14.87
C ARG A 103 1.73 -21.47 -13.75
N LEU A 104 2.78 -21.30 -12.95
CA LEU A 104 2.84 -20.27 -11.92
C LEU A 104 3.38 -18.98 -12.54
N TRP A 105 2.53 -17.97 -12.63
CA TRP A 105 2.80 -16.66 -13.22
C TRP A 105 3.00 -15.61 -12.15
N ALA A 106 3.91 -14.66 -12.37
CA ALA A 106 3.88 -13.36 -11.70
C ALA A 106 2.94 -12.43 -12.47
N ILE A 107 1.94 -11.83 -11.82
CA ILE A 107 1.08 -10.79 -12.39
C ILE A 107 1.58 -9.43 -11.94
N VAL A 108 1.73 -8.53 -12.90
CA VAL A 108 2.02 -7.11 -12.66
C VAL A 108 0.95 -6.26 -13.35
N LEU A 109 0.35 -5.32 -12.61
CA LEU A 109 -0.66 -4.42 -13.14
C LEU A 109 -0.04 -3.44 -14.15
N TRP A 110 -0.69 -3.30 -15.30
CA TRP A 110 -0.36 -2.33 -16.34
C TRP A 110 -1.25 -1.08 -16.25
N PRO A 111 -0.76 0.14 -16.59
CA PRO A 111 0.62 0.47 -16.97
C PRO A 111 1.57 0.49 -15.77
N LEU A 112 2.81 0.05 -16.02
CA LEU A 112 3.85 0.05 -15.00
C LEU A 112 4.45 1.46 -14.82
N PRO A 113 5.16 1.73 -13.71
CA PRO A 113 5.88 2.98 -13.51
C PRO A 113 6.77 3.35 -14.71
N LEU A 114 6.77 4.65 -15.03
CA LEU A 114 7.62 5.20 -16.09
C LEU A 114 9.10 5.14 -15.70
N ASP A 115 9.39 5.43 -14.43
CA ASP A 115 10.72 5.27 -13.85
C ASP A 115 11.20 3.82 -13.96
N MET A 116 12.43 3.64 -14.46
CA MET A 116 12.97 2.31 -14.73
C MET A 116 13.25 1.53 -13.45
N GLU A 117 13.78 2.18 -12.42
CA GLU A 117 14.16 1.51 -11.18
C GLU A 117 12.92 1.06 -10.40
N GLU A 118 11.91 1.93 -10.29
CA GLU A 118 10.62 1.59 -9.68
C GLU A 118 9.94 0.43 -10.41
N ARG A 119 9.93 0.50 -11.75
CA ARG A 119 9.34 -0.55 -12.58
C ARG A 119 10.04 -1.89 -12.39
N LEU A 120 11.37 -1.92 -12.47
CA LEU A 120 12.12 -3.16 -12.33
C LEU A 120 12.04 -3.72 -10.92
N SER A 121 12.04 -2.85 -9.89
CA SER A 121 11.81 -3.26 -8.51
C SER A 121 10.49 -3.99 -8.37
N LEU A 122 9.40 -3.41 -8.90
CA LEU A 122 8.08 -4.05 -8.89
C LEU A 122 8.07 -5.39 -9.63
N MET A 123 8.59 -5.45 -10.87
CA MET A 123 8.59 -6.69 -11.64
C MET A 123 9.37 -7.82 -10.96
N LEU A 124 10.48 -7.50 -10.31
CA LEU A 124 11.34 -8.47 -9.63
C LEU A 124 10.83 -8.83 -8.24
N HIS A 125 10.12 -7.92 -7.56
CA HIS A 125 9.32 -8.20 -6.38
C HIS A 125 8.27 -9.28 -6.69
N GLU A 126 7.44 -9.09 -7.73
CA GLU A 126 6.43 -10.09 -8.10
C GLU A 126 7.06 -11.41 -8.60
N SER A 127 8.22 -11.31 -9.25
CA SER A 127 9.00 -12.50 -9.65
C SER A 127 9.51 -13.31 -8.45
N PHE A 128 9.80 -12.66 -7.32
CA PHE A 128 10.19 -13.36 -6.09
C PHE A 128 9.02 -14.18 -5.55
N HIS A 129 7.80 -13.61 -5.50
CA HIS A 129 6.61 -14.35 -5.04
C HIS A 129 6.36 -15.63 -5.85
N ARG A 130 6.67 -15.62 -7.15
CA ARG A 130 6.61 -16.81 -8.01
C ARG A 130 7.51 -17.96 -7.54
N ILE A 131 8.68 -17.68 -6.97
CA ILE A 131 9.63 -18.71 -6.49
C ILE A 131 9.58 -18.93 -4.98
N GLN A 132 8.84 -18.10 -4.24
CA GLN A 132 8.81 -18.08 -2.78
C GLN A 132 8.51 -19.44 -2.15
N HIS A 133 7.50 -20.16 -2.67
CA HIS A 133 7.17 -21.50 -2.17
C HIS A 133 8.28 -22.52 -2.44
N GLN A 134 8.97 -22.42 -3.58
CA GLN A 134 10.10 -23.29 -3.92
C GLN A 134 11.30 -23.04 -3.00
N LEU A 135 11.45 -21.81 -2.52
CA LEU A 135 12.42 -21.41 -1.50
C LEU A 135 12.02 -21.85 -0.07
N GLY A 136 10.80 -22.40 0.11
CA GLY A 136 10.29 -22.84 1.41
C GLY A 136 9.76 -21.70 2.30
N PHE A 137 9.54 -20.51 1.73
CA PHE A 137 8.99 -19.39 2.48
C PHE A 137 7.45 -19.39 2.41
N PRO A 138 6.76 -19.25 3.55
CA PRO A 138 5.30 -19.23 3.55
C PRO A 138 4.77 -17.85 3.11
N ALA A 139 3.66 -17.83 2.36
CA ALA A 139 3.01 -16.60 1.90
C ALA A 139 2.06 -16.03 2.98
N LEU A 140 2.59 -15.82 4.19
CA LEU A 140 1.82 -15.29 5.32
C LEU A 140 1.88 -13.77 5.33
N SER A 141 0.71 -13.14 5.27
CA SER A 141 0.56 -11.68 5.30
C SER A 141 -0.31 -11.22 6.48
N PRO A 142 0.11 -11.46 7.74
CA PRO A 142 -0.64 -10.98 8.90
C PRO A 142 -0.60 -9.45 9.00
N THR A 143 -1.54 -8.87 9.74
CA THR A 143 -1.48 -7.46 10.14
C THR A 143 -0.57 -7.29 11.35
N ILE A 144 0.13 -6.15 11.40
CA ILE A 144 0.99 -5.76 12.51
C ILE A 144 0.24 -4.72 13.35
N ASP A 145 -0.77 -5.18 14.09
CA ASP A 145 -1.76 -4.30 14.73
C ASP A 145 -1.14 -3.34 15.75
N HIS A 146 -0.05 -3.72 16.40
CA HIS A 146 0.63 -2.82 17.33
C HIS A 146 1.20 -1.57 16.66
N LEU A 147 1.43 -1.55 15.34
CA LEU A 147 1.79 -0.34 14.60
C LEU A 147 0.60 0.61 14.35
N ALA A 148 -0.63 0.22 14.74
CA ALA A 148 -1.75 1.15 14.86
C ALA A 148 -1.66 1.99 16.16
N THR A 149 -0.82 1.61 17.12
CA THR A 149 -0.60 2.36 18.36
C THR A 149 0.52 3.39 18.22
N THR A 150 0.44 4.48 18.99
CA THR A 150 1.49 5.50 19.05
C THR A 150 2.84 4.91 19.46
N ASP A 151 2.89 4.11 20.54
CA ASP A 151 4.15 3.54 21.04
C ASP A 151 4.77 2.57 20.05
N GLY A 152 3.95 1.74 19.39
CA GLY A 152 4.43 0.85 18.32
C GLY A 152 5.10 1.63 17.19
N ARG A 153 4.47 2.71 16.72
CA ARG A 153 5.06 3.56 15.67
C ARG A 153 6.30 4.32 16.14
N VAL A 154 6.30 4.87 17.35
CA VAL A 154 7.46 5.59 17.90
C VAL A 154 8.70 4.70 17.92
N PHE A 155 8.61 3.50 18.52
CA PHE A 155 9.76 2.59 18.58
C PHE A 155 10.16 2.05 17.21
N PHE A 156 9.21 1.90 16.29
CA PHE A 156 9.51 1.56 14.90
C PHE A 156 10.29 2.66 14.17
N LEU A 157 9.84 3.91 14.26
CA LEU A 157 10.53 5.04 13.63
C LEU A 157 11.92 5.25 14.22
N LEU A 158 12.09 5.06 15.54
CA LEU A 158 13.40 5.10 16.21
C LEU A 158 14.35 3.98 15.73
N GLU A 159 13.84 2.76 15.56
CA GLU A 159 14.58 1.67 14.93
C GLU A 159 15.07 2.07 13.53
N LEU A 160 14.18 2.63 12.70
CA LEU A 160 14.56 3.08 11.36
C LEU A 160 15.62 4.19 11.38
N GLN A 161 15.54 5.16 12.29
CA GLN A 161 16.58 6.20 12.43
C GLN A 161 17.93 5.62 12.85
N ALA A 162 17.95 4.62 13.73
CA ALA A 162 19.17 3.91 14.09
C ALA A 162 19.72 3.08 12.92
N LEU A 163 18.87 2.42 12.14
CA LEU A 163 19.29 1.73 10.91
C LEU A 163 19.84 2.71 9.86
N LYS A 164 19.23 3.88 9.70
CA LYS A 164 19.73 4.95 8.83
C LYS A 164 21.12 5.42 9.25
N ALA A 165 21.35 5.61 10.56
CA ALA A 165 22.65 5.95 11.10
C ALA A 165 23.70 4.85 10.84
N ALA A 166 23.30 3.58 10.89
CA ALA A 166 24.16 2.45 10.51
C ALA A 166 24.51 2.49 9.01
N LEU A 167 23.53 2.67 8.13
CA LEU A 167 23.72 2.79 6.67
C LEU A 167 24.65 3.96 6.29
N ALA A 168 24.66 5.03 7.10
CA ALA A 168 25.55 6.18 6.90
C ALA A 168 27.03 5.85 7.12
N LYS A 169 27.35 4.75 7.80
CA LYS A 169 28.70 4.39 8.21
C LYS A 169 29.30 3.26 7.34
N PRO A 170 30.64 3.19 7.24
CA PRO A 170 31.33 2.03 6.72
C PRO A 170 30.93 0.75 7.47
N VAL A 171 30.94 -0.40 6.79
CA VAL A 171 30.47 -1.70 7.30
C VAL A 171 31.09 -2.06 8.66
N ASN A 172 32.36 -1.74 8.90
CA ASN A 172 33.05 -2.04 10.16
C ASN A 172 32.67 -1.13 11.35
N GLN A 173 31.93 -0.03 11.11
CA GLN A 173 31.57 0.97 12.13
C GLN A 173 30.08 0.98 12.50
N ARG A 174 29.29 0.06 11.97
CA ARG A 174 27.81 0.04 12.13
C ARG A 174 27.31 -0.53 13.45
N LYS A 175 28.14 -1.29 14.17
CA LYS A 175 27.70 -2.15 15.29
C LYS A 175 26.88 -1.40 16.35
N ARG A 176 27.32 -0.21 16.76
CA ARG A 176 26.63 0.57 17.81
C ARG A 176 25.21 0.93 17.41
N ASP A 177 25.01 1.45 16.21
CA ASP A 177 23.68 1.84 15.74
C ASP A 177 22.79 0.62 15.46
N LEU A 178 23.37 -0.49 14.99
CA LEU A 178 22.64 -1.74 14.84
C LEU A 178 22.17 -2.29 16.19
N VAL A 179 22.99 -2.25 17.24
CA VAL A 179 22.57 -2.63 18.59
C VAL A 179 21.41 -1.73 19.05
N ASN A 180 21.51 -0.42 18.83
CA ASN A 180 20.47 0.51 19.23
C ASN A 180 19.15 0.28 18.46
N ALA A 181 19.20 0.01 17.16
CA ALA A 181 18.02 -0.36 16.37
C ALA A 181 17.34 -1.61 16.95
N LEU A 182 18.13 -2.64 17.30
CA LEU A 182 17.63 -3.86 17.90
C LEU A 182 17.08 -3.66 19.32
N LEU A 183 17.58 -2.68 20.08
CA LEU A 183 17.01 -2.31 21.39
C LEU A 183 15.63 -1.66 21.26
N PHE A 184 15.42 -0.79 20.26
CA PHE A 184 14.09 -0.22 20.00
C PHE A 184 13.09 -1.29 19.55
N ARG A 185 13.52 -2.18 18.64
CA ARG A 185 12.72 -3.32 18.21
C ARG A 185 12.35 -4.23 19.38
N LYS A 186 13.32 -4.52 20.26
CA LYS A 186 13.08 -5.32 21.47
C LYS A 186 12.11 -4.63 22.42
N LYS A 187 12.22 -3.31 22.60
CA LYS A 187 11.26 -2.57 23.42
C LYS A 187 9.83 -2.71 22.87
N ARG A 188 9.69 -2.66 21.54
CA ARG A 188 8.40 -2.91 20.88
C ARG A 188 7.91 -4.35 21.11
N GLN A 189 8.79 -5.34 21.04
CA GLN A 189 8.47 -6.73 21.41
C GLN A 189 7.97 -6.89 22.84
N GLU A 190 8.62 -6.23 23.81
CA GLU A 190 8.22 -6.25 25.22
C GLU A 190 6.84 -5.62 25.45
N LEU A 191 6.49 -4.58 24.69
CA LEU A 191 5.19 -3.91 24.80
C LEU A 191 4.05 -4.71 24.14
N PHE A 192 4.36 -5.49 23.09
CA PHE A 192 3.35 -6.16 22.26
C PHE A 192 3.63 -7.66 22.04
N PRO A 193 3.88 -8.46 23.08
CA PRO A 193 4.39 -9.83 22.95
C PRO A 193 3.45 -10.77 22.17
N SER A 194 2.13 -10.55 22.24
CA SER A 194 1.13 -11.41 21.59
C SER A 194 1.05 -11.26 20.07
N THR A 195 1.47 -10.12 19.52
CA THR A 195 1.36 -9.82 18.07
C THR A 195 2.71 -9.62 17.41
N PHE A 196 3.81 -9.59 18.17
CA PHE A 196 5.11 -9.21 17.66
C PHE A 196 5.65 -10.16 16.59
N ASP A 197 5.35 -11.46 16.69
CA ASP A 197 5.79 -12.46 15.72
C ASP A 197 5.26 -12.22 14.30
N ASN A 198 4.17 -11.44 14.15
CA ASN A 198 3.64 -11.05 12.84
C ASN A 198 4.64 -10.19 12.04
N GLU A 199 5.51 -9.42 12.71
CA GLU A 199 6.55 -8.66 12.02
C GLU A 199 7.47 -9.58 11.20
N ARG A 200 7.94 -10.67 11.81
CA ARG A 200 8.82 -11.66 11.15
C ARG A 200 8.13 -12.32 9.98
N LEU A 201 6.88 -12.71 10.15
CA LEU A 201 6.10 -13.36 9.09
C LEU A 201 5.95 -12.44 7.87
N LEU A 202 5.58 -11.18 8.11
CA LEU A 202 5.45 -10.21 7.03
C LEU A 202 6.80 -9.84 6.41
N GLU A 203 7.88 -9.76 7.19
CA GLU A 203 9.24 -9.54 6.68
C GLU A 203 9.74 -10.68 5.78
N ILE A 204 9.41 -11.93 6.10
CA ILE A 204 9.74 -13.09 5.24
C ILE A 204 8.91 -13.06 3.96
N ASN A 205 7.63 -12.69 4.04
CA ASN A 205 6.75 -12.65 2.88
C ASN A 205 7.03 -11.43 1.97
N GLU A 206 6.86 -10.22 2.49
CA GLU A 206 6.95 -8.96 1.74
C GLU A 206 8.36 -8.35 1.79
N GLY A 207 9.05 -8.50 2.93
CA GLY A 207 10.36 -7.87 3.11
C GLY A 207 11.46 -8.47 2.22
N LEU A 208 11.47 -9.80 2.04
CA LEU A 208 12.39 -10.47 1.11
C LEU A 208 12.04 -10.18 -0.35
N ALA A 209 10.75 -10.08 -0.68
CA ALA A 209 10.28 -9.70 -2.02
C ALA A 209 10.74 -8.28 -2.37
N GLU A 210 10.49 -7.32 -1.47
CA GLU A 210 10.86 -5.93 -1.68
C GLU A 210 12.38 -5.73 -1.71
N TYR A 211 13.12 -6.42 -0.86
CA TYR A 211 14.58 -6.42 -0.92
C TYR A 211 15.11 -6.95 -2.26
N THR A 212 14.52 -8.05 -2.77
CA THR A 212 14.89 -8.64 -4.06
C THR A 212 14.64 -7.67 -5.20
N GLY A 213 13.46 -7.05 -5.22
CA GLY A 213 13.08 -6.00 -6.15
C GLY A 213 14.08 -4.85 -6.12
N MET A 214 14.33 -4.29 -4.94
CA MET A 214 15.24 -3.16 -4.76
C MET A 214 16.66 -3.50 -5.22
N LEU A 215 17.24 -4.62 -4.78
CA LEU A 215 18.65 -4.92 -5.06
C LEU A 215 18.91 -5.11 -6.55
N LEU A 216 18.01 -5.81 -7.25
CA LEU A 216 18.20 -6.18 -8.65
C LEU A 216 17.59 -5.16 -9.61
N GLY A 217 16.56 -4.44 -9.20
CA GLY A 217 15.85 -3.44 -10.02
C GLY A 217 16.52 -2.07 -10.03
N ARG A 218 17.45 -1.79 -9.10
CA ARG A 218 18.10 -0.49 -8.97
C ARG A 218 19.58 -0.52 -9.38
N LEU A 219 20.10 0.64 -9.75
CA LEU A 219 21.52 0.84 -9.93
C LEU A 219 22.22 0.82 -8.55
N PRO A 220 23.41 0.22 -8.40
CA PRO A 220 24.09 0.16 -7.11
C PRO A 220 24.28 1.53 -6.43
N GLY A 221 24.51 2.59 -7.22
CA GLY A 221 24.69 3.95 -6.71
C GLY A 221 23.43 4.63 -6.17
N SER A 222 22.23 4.18 -6.54
CA SER A 222 20.95 4.77 -6.11
C SER A 222 20.38 4.11 -4.87
N ILE A 223 20.76 2.86 -4.57
CA ILE A 223 20.19 2.05 -3.47
C ILE A 223 20.24 2.79 -2.12
N LYS A 224 21.39 3.37 -1.77
CA LYS A 224 21.54 4.04 -0.47
C LYS A 224 20.58 5.23 -0.33
N GLN A 225 20.44 6.03 -1.38
CA GLN A 225 19.52 7.18 -1.37
C GLN A 225 18.07 6.72 -1.35
N TYR A 226 17.73 5.65 -2.07
CA TYR A 226 16.41 5.03 -2.01
C TYR A 226 16.06 4.59 -0.57
N LEU A 227 16.95 3.84 0.10
CA LEU A 227 16.73 3.40 1.48
C LEU A 227 16.56 4.57 2.46
N TYR A 228 17.32 5.66 2.26
CA TYR A 228 17.15 6.87 3.06
C TYR A 228 15.78 7.49 2.86
N ASN A 229 15.32 7.58 1.62
CA ASN A 229 14.01 8.13 1.29
C ASN A 229 12.88 7.27 1.88
N GLU A 230 12.99 5.93 1.85
CA GLU A 230 12.00 5.04 2.45
C GLU A 230 11.91 5.21 3.97
N ILE A 231 13.05 5.35 4.64
CA ILE A 231 13.10 5.65 6.08
C ILE A 231 12.50 7.03 6.37
N ASP A 232 12.86 8.05 5.59
CA ASP A 232 12.43 9.43 5.82
C ASP A 232 10.95 9.67 5.53
N LYS A 233 10.33 8.83 4.70
CA LYS A 233 8.89 8.90 4.41
C LYS A 233 8.04 8.01 5.33
N ALA A 234 8.65 7.21 6.20
CA ALA A 234 7.94 6.21 6.99
C ALA A 234 6.84 6.82 7.89
N ASP A 235 7.08 7.99 8.48
CA ASP A 235 6.12 8.71 9.34
C ASP A 235 4.94 9.31 8.56
N THR A 236 5.16 9.65 7.28
CA THR A 236 4.13 10.14 6.36
C THR A 236 3.19 9.06 5.82
N ARG A 237 3.52 7.77 6.01
CA ARG A 237 2.65 6.66 5.59
C ARG A 237 1.35 6.69 6.40
N LEU A 238 0.23 6.52 5.70
CA LEU A 238 -1.11 6.49 6.31
C LEU A 238 -1.22 5.35 7.33
N SER A 239 -0.67 4.19 7.00
CA SER A 239 -0.60 3.03 7.90
C SER A 239 0.69 2.25 7.72
N LEU A 240 1.21 1.74 8.83
CA LEU A 240 2.40 0.89 8.88
C LEU A 240 2.06 -0.60 9.11
N ILE A 241 0.81 -0.93 9.44
CA ILE A 241 0.41 -2.28 9.87
C ILE A 241 0.60 -3.36 8.79
N ARG A 242 0.66 -2.96 7.51
CA ARG A 242 0.99 -3.83 6.36
C ARG A 242 2.20 -3.36 5.56
N SER A 243 2.64 -2.12 5.78
CA SER A 243 3.64 -1.47 4.92
C SER A 243 5.04 -1.49 5.51
N MET A 244 5.18 -1.85 6.80
CA MET A 244 6.46 -1.88 7.51
C MET A 244 7.50 -2.78 6.85
N ALA A 245 7.12 -3.99 6.41
CA ALA A 245 8.04 -4.97 5.85
C ALA A 245 8.70 -4.49 4.53
N TYR A 246 7.98 -3.67 3.76
CA TYR A 246 8.53 -3.01 2.57
C TYR A 246 9.62 -1.98 2.89
N ILE A 247 9.77 -1.57 4.16
CA ILE A 247 10.88 -0.71 4.61
C ILE A 247 11.97 -1.57 5.24
N THR A 248 11.62 -2.41 6.22
CA THR A 248 12.61 -3.16 7.00
C THR A 248 13.31 -4.22 6.15
N GLY A 249 12.60 -4.86 5.22
CA GLY A 249 13.15 -5.84 4.29
C GLY A 249 14.34 -5.30 3.50
N PRO A 250 14.15 -4.25 2.67
CA PRO A 250 15.23 -3.60 1.94
C PRO A 250 16.37 -3.08 2.83
N VAL A 251 16.05 -2.43 3.95
CA VAL A 251 17.05 -1.84 4.85
C VAL A 251 17.93 -2.91 5.49
N TYR A 252 17.32 -3.92 6.11
CA TYR A 252 18.08 -5.01 6.72
C TYR A 252 18.78 -5.89 5.69
N GLY A 253 18.10 -6.21 4.59
CA GLY A 253 18.67 -7.00 3.50
C GLY A 253 19.90 -6.33 2.90
N HIS A 254 19.89 -5.00 2.71
CA HIS A 254 21.06 -4.27 2.22
C HIS A 254 22.20 -4.23 3.24
N LEU A 255 21.91 -4.00 4.53
CA LEU A 255 22.90 -4.07 5.60
C LEU A 255 23.58 -5.45 5.65
N LEU A 256 22.82 -6.52 5.48
CA LEU A 256 23.34 -7.89 5.42
C LEU A 256 24.15 -8.13 4.14
N TYR A 257 23.67 -7.66 2.99
CA TYR A 257 24.36 -7.78 1.70
C TYR A 257 25.74 -7.12 1.71
N GLU A 258 25.85 -5.89 2.18
CA GLU A 258 27.14 -5.20 2.28
C GLU A 258 28.11 -5.89 3.27
N LYS A 259 27.57 -6.64 4.23
CA LYS A 259 28.38 -7.39 5.20
C LYS A 259 28.78 -8.77 4.69
N SER A 260 27.89 -9.44 3.97
CA SER A 260 28.02 -10.81 3.48
C SER A 260 27.08 -11.00 2.27
N PRO A 261 27.56 -10.84 1.02
CA PRO A 261 26.71 -10.89 -0.17
C PRO A 261 25.86 -12.17 -0.31
N ALA A 262 26.37 -13.31 0.14
CA ALA A 262 25.70 -14.61 0.10
C ALA A 262 24.76 -14.88 1.31
N TRP A 263 24.41 -13.87 2.12
CA TRP A 263 23.65 -14.08 3.36
C TRP A 263 22.30 -14.79 3.14
N ALA A 264 21.66 -14.52 1.99
CA ALA A 264 20.35 -15.04 1.63
C ALA A 264 20.33 -16.58 1.48
N GLU A 265 21.48 -17.20 1.18
CA GLU A 265 21.59 -18.66 1.06
C GLU A 265 21.32 -19.39 2.38
N SER A 266 21.49 -18.70 3.51
CA SER A 266 21.30 -19.23 4.86
C SER A 266 19.92 -18.94 5.46
N VAL A 267 19.00 -18.37 4.67
CA VAL A 267 17.66 -17.96 5.12
C VAL A 267 16.67 -19.10 4.93
N ASP A 268 15.83 -19.31 5.92
CA ASP A 268 14.71 -20.24 5.93
C ASP A 268 13.43 -19.58 6.47
N SER A 269 12.34 -20.33 6.54
CA SER A 269 11.05 -19.84 7.04
C SER A 269 11.04 -19.43 8.51
N ASN A 270 12.08 -19.76 9.29
CA ASN A 270 12.21 -19.44 10.72
C ASN A 270 13.16 -18.26 10.97
N SER A 271 13.88 -17.84 9.93
CA SER A 271 14.82 -16.74 9.99
C SER A 271 14.13 -15.41 10.34
N SER A 272 14.92 -14.49 10.89
CA SER A 272 14.48 -13.11 11.14
C SER A 272 15.65 -12.16 10.91
N PHE A 273 15.37 -10.97 10.35
CA PHE A 273 16.40 -9.95 10.14
C PHE A 273 17.16 -9.60 11.43
N PRO A 274 16.52 -9.43 12.60
CA PRO A 274 17.23 -9.21 13.86
C PRO A 274 18.24 -10.30 14.19
N ALA A 275 17.89 -11.58 14.03
CA ALA A 275 18.79 -12.70 14.32
C ALA A 275 19.97 -12.73 13.33
N LEU A 276 19.70 -12.49 12.04
CA LEU A 276 20.73 -12.43 11.00
C LEU A 276 21.71 -11.27 11.24
N ILE A 277 21.22 -10.08 11.57
CA ILE A 277 22.06 -8.92 11.89
C ILE A 277 22.96 -9.23 13.10
N LYS A 278 22.42 -9.81 14.18
CA LYS A 278 23.23 -10.23 15.34
C LYS A 278 24.32 -11.21 14.94
N LYS A 279 23.99 -12.22 14.13
CA LYS A 279 24.92 -13.24 13.63
C LYS A 279 26.05 -12.63 12.78
N TYR A 280 25.71 -11.92 11.71
CA TYR A 280 26.70 -11.44 10.72
C TYR A 280 27.55 -10.28 11.23
N TYR A 281 27.00 -9.41 12.09
CA TYR A 281 27.76 -8.32 12.71
C TYR A 281 28.40 -8.70 14.05
N LYS A 282 28.16 -9.93 14.56
CA LYS A 282 28.63 -10.40 15.87
C LYS A 282 28.27 -9.38 16.97
N LEU A 283 26.96 -9.13 17.11
CA LEU A 283 26.43 -8.15 18.06
C LEU A 283 26.04 -8.82 19.37
N ALA A 284 26.38 -8.18 20.48
CA ALA A 284 25.82 -8.48 21.79
C ALA A 284 24.75 -7.42 22.10
N VAL A 285 23.48 -7.84 22.08
CA VAL A 285 22.35 -6.96 22.42
C VAL A 285 21.90 -7.30 23.85
N PRO A 286 21.87 -6.32 24.77
CA PRO A 286 21.43 -6.55 26.14
C PRO A 286 20.07 -7.25 26.27
N ASP A 287 19.96 -8.15 27.26
CA ASP A 287 18.72 -8.89 27.53
C ASP A 287 17.62 -8.03 28.14
N LYS A 288 17.98 -6.95 28.82
CA LYS A 288 17.05 -5.97 29.36
C LYS A 288 17.57 -4.57 29.05
N THR A 289 16.66 -3.65 28.74
CA THR A 289 17.00 -2.24 28.57
C THR A 289 16.35 -1.44 29.70
N THR A 290 17.12 -0.61 30.37
CA THR A 290 16.56 0.30 31.37
C THR A 290 15.90 1.49 30.68
N THR A 291 14.88 2.07 31.29
CA THR A 291 14.22 3.30 30.81
C THR A 291 15.24 4.43 30.62
N SER A 292 16.26 4.52 31.48
CA SER A 292 17.31 5.55 31.37
C SER A 292 18.22 5.37 30.15
N ILE A 293 18.47 4.14 29.70
CA ILE A 293 19.22 3.88 28.47
C ILE A 293 18.36 4.25 27.26
N LEU A 294 17.09 3.81 27.23
CA LEU A 294 16.17 4.13 26.13
C LEU A 294 15.99 5.63 25.97
N ALA A 295 15.77 6.38 27.06
CA ALA A 295 15.62 7.84 26.99
C ALA A 295 16.86 8.55 26.40
N LYS A 296 18.06 8.04 26.67
CA LYS A 296 19.30 8.56 26.05
C LYS A 296 19.36 8.24 24.56
N LEU A 297 18.99 7.02 24.18
CA LEU A 297 18.97 6.60 22.78
C LEU A 297 17.89 7.35 21.98
N GLU A 298 16.70 7.54 22.54
CA GLU A 298 15.64 8.35 21.95
C GLU A 298 16.16 9.74 21.58
N LYS A 299 16.82 10.44 22.51
CA LYS A 299 17.46 11.73 22.21
C LYS A 299 18.50 11.64 21.09
N GLN A 300 19.31 10.58 21.06
CA GLN A 300 20.32 10.36 20.02
C GLN A 300 19.70 10.22 18.62
N TYR A 301 18.52 9.61 18.51
CA TYR A 301 17.86 9.30 17.24
C TYR A 301 16.62 10.16 16.97
N GLN A 302 16.65 11.42 17.41
CA GLN A 302 15.60 12.42 17.15
C GLN A 302 14.22 12.04 17.71
N GLY A 303 14.20 11.31 18.83
CA GLY A 303 13.00 10.81 19.48
C GLY A 303 12.02 11.91 19.89
N ASP A 304 12.49 13.06 20.36
CA ASP A 304 11.61 14.17 20.73
C ASP A 304 10.72 14.62 19.54
N ARG A 305 11.31 14.70 18.34
CA ARG A 305 10.58 15.05 17.11
C ARG A 305 9.58 13.96 16.73
N ILE A 306 10.01 12.69 16.75
CA ILE A 306 9.17 11.53 16.41
C ILE A 306 7.98 11.43 17.37
N ILE A 307 8.23 11.49 18.67
CA ILE A 307 7.21 11.39 19.72
C ILE A 307 6.21 12.54 19.59
N HIS A 308 6.69 13.77 19.35
CA HIS A 308 5.80 14.91 19.14
C HIS A 308 4.91 14.73 17.90
N ALA A 309 5.48 14.35 16.76
CA ALA A 309 4.73 14.13 15.52
C ALA A 309 3.68 13.02 15.68
N GLU A 310 4.05 11.90 16.30
CA GLU A 310 3.13 10.77 16.52
C GLU A 310 2.02 11.08 17.52
N LYS A 311 2.29 11.87 18.56
CA LYS A 311 1.25 12.39 19.47
C LYS A 311 0.28 13.32 18.75
N MET A 312 0.78 14.20 17.88
CA MET A 312 -0.07 15.07 17.07
C MET A 312 -0.94 14.26 16.09
N LYS A 313 -0.36 13.24 15.45
CA LYS A 313 -1.09 12.32 14.55
C LYS A 313 -2.23 11.61 15.28
N GLU A 314 -1.95 11.09 16.48
CA GLU A 314 -2.96 10.42 17.31
C GLU A 314 -4.03 11.39 17.85
N ALA A 315 -3.65 12.60 18.25
CA ALA A 315 -4.61 13.64 18.67
C ALA A 315 -5.56 14.02 17.53
N ASN A 316 -5.03 14.19 16.31
CA ASN A 316 -5.85 14.45 15.12
C ASN A 316 -6.78 13.28 14.80
N ARG A 317 -6.30 12.03 14.91
CA ARG A 317 -7.11 10.82 14.70
C ARG A 317 -8.28 10.76 15.69
N ARG A 318 -8.01 11.00 16.98
CA ARG A 318 -9.05 11.02 18.03
C ARG A 318 -10.06 12.15 17.83
N GLN A 319 -9.59 13.34 17.47
CA GLN A 319 -10.48 14.45 17.15
C GLN A 319 -11.40 14.11 15.96
N GLN A 320 -10.88 13.41 14.95
CA GLN A 320 -11.66 12.95 13.81
C GLN A 320 -12.65 11.85 14.20
N GLU A 321 -12.24 10.91 15.06
CA GLU A 321 -13.09 9.86 15.64
C GLU A 321 -14.28 10.47 16.41
N ASP A 322 -14.03 11.46 17.26
CA ASP A 322 -15.06 12.18 18.02
C ASP A 322 -16.01 12.95 17.10
N ASN A 323 -15.45 13.57 16.05
CA ASN A 323 -16.22 14.30 15.05
C ASN A 323 -17.15 13.36 14.29
N TYR A 324 -16.65 12.24 13.78
CA TYR A 324 -17.47 11.27 13.06
C TYR A 324 -18.49 10.57 13.95
N THR A 325 -18.11 10.18 15.16
CA THR A 325 -19.05 9.61 16.14
C THR A 325 -20.21 10.57 16.36
N ARG A 326 -19.92 11.84 16.71
CA ARG A 326 -20.96 12.86 16.87
C ARG A 326 -21.82 13.05 15.62
N LEU A 327 -21.20 13.09 14.44
CA LEU A 327 -21.87 13.35 13.17
C LEU A 327 -22.88 12.26 12.79
N PHE A 328 -22.55 11.00 13.09
CA PHE A 328 -23.34 9.84 12.68
C PHE A 328 -24.19 9.19 13.79
N THR A 329 -23.92 9.48 15.07
CA THR A 329 -24.64 8.86 16.20
C THR A 329 -25.38 9.85 17.09
N HIS A 330 -24.95 11.11 17.17
CA HIS A 330 -25.50 12.10 18.11
C HIS A 330 -26.27 13.24 17.43
N GLN A 331 -26.35 13.24 16.09
CA GLN A 331 -27.02 14.28 15.30
C GLN A 331 -28.08 13.67 14.38
N PRO A 332 -28.99 14.47 13.81
CA PRO A 332 -29.95 13.99 12.85
C PRO A 332 -29.28 13.31 11.65
N VAL A 333 -29.71 12.10 11.32
CA VAL A 333 -29.20 11.29 10.22
C VAL A 333 -30.31 10.71 9.35
N LEU A 334 -29.93 10.39 8.11
CA LEU A 334 -30.70 9.59 7.17
C LEU A 334 -30.05 8.22 7.05
N THR A 335 -30.80 7.18 7.38
CA THR A 335 -30.40 5.79 7.24
C THR A 335 -30.97 5.21 5.95
N ILE A 336 -30.13 4.53 5.16
CA ILE A 336 -30.53 3.93 3.89
C ILE A 336 -30.06 2.46 3.88
N ASN A 337 -30.99 1.55 3.63
CA ASN A 337 -30.67 0.14 3.42
C ASN A 337 -30.18 -0.08 1.98
N LEU A 338 -29.06 -0.77 1.85
CA LEU A 338 -28.49 -1.20 0.58
C LEU A 338 -29.15 -2.52 0.15
N VAL A 339 -29.51 -2.63 -1.13
CA VAL A 339 -30.23 -3.80 -1.67
C VAL A 339 -29.43 -4.46 -2.79
N LYS A 340 -29.08 -3.69 -3.82
CA LYS A 340 -28.29 -4.12 -4.98
C LYS A 340 -27.28 -3.02 -5.35
N MET A 341 -26.47 -2.64 -4.36
CA MET A 341 -25.54 -1.54 -4.51
C MET A 341 -24.44 -1.83 -5.54
N ASN A 342 -24.03 -0.78 -6.24
CA ASN A 342 -22.71 -0.66 -6.87
C ASN A 342 -22.06 0.61 -6.35
N ILE A 343 -20.84 0.53 -5.84
CA ILE A 343 -20.15 1.65 -5.19
C ILE A 343 -18.77 1.90 -5.81
N VAL A 344 -18.41 3.18 -5.92
CA VAL A 344 -17.05 3.66 -6.21
C VAL A 344 -16.63 4.57 -5.07
N PHE A 345 -15.42 4.37 -4.54
CA PHE A 345 -14.86 5.16 -3.45
C PHE A 345 -13.32 5.21 -3.53
N ASN A 346 -12.70 6.07 -2.73
CA ASN A 346 -11.25 6.08 -2.56
C ASN A 346 -10.86 5.15 -1.40
N PRO A 347 -10.14 4.03 -1.64
CA PRO A 347 -9.77 3.11 -0.57
C PRO A 347 -8.69 3.66 0.37
N ASN A 348 -8.02 4.76 -0.02
CA ASN A 348 -6.87 5.29 0.72
C ASN A 348 -7.24 6.32 1.79
N ASN A 349 -8.52 6.68 1.95
CA ASN A 349 -8.93 7.69 2.94
C ASN A 349 -10.06 7.23 3.86
N LEU A 350 -10.31 5.92 3.93
CA LEU A 350 -11.32 5.36 4.82
C LEU A 350 -10.95 5.60 6.30
N PHE A 351 -11.97 5.78 7.14
CA PHE A 351 -11.78 5.90 8.58
C PHE A 351 -12.60 4.83 9.31
N ASP A 352 -11.92 3.95 10.04
CA ASP A 352 -12.59 2.94 10.85
C ASP A 352 -13.12 3.57 12.14
N LEU A 353 -14.42 3.43 12.38
CA LEU A 353 -15.14 3.92 13.57
C LEU A 353 -15.54 2.77 14.50
N GLY A 354 -14.88 1.61 14.37
CA GLY A 354 -15.09 0.45 15.23
C GLY A 354 -16.47 -0.18 15.04
N GLU A 355 -17.19 -0.39 16.15
CA GLU A 355 -18.50 -1.05 16.15
C GLU A 355 -19.58 -0.30 15.34
N TRP A 356 -19.37 0.99 15.07
CA TRP A 356 -20.26 1.80 14.25
C TRP A 356 -20.12 1.51 12.76
N GLY A 357 -18.95 1.07 12.30
CA GLY A 357 -18.64 0.80 10.90
C GLY A 357 -17.52 1.67 10.35
N THR A 358 -17.45 1.80 9.03
CA THR A 358 -16.39 2.54 8.34
C THR A 358 -16.95 3.80 7.70
N VAL A 359 -16.28 4.93 7.89
CA VAL A 359 -16.60 6.18 7.22
C VAL A 359 -15.87 6.25 5.89
N TYR A 360 -16.65 6.53 4.84
CA TYR A 360 -16.21 6.77 3.47
C TYR A 360 -16.32 8.28 3.23
N PRO A 361 -15.21 9.04 3.21
CA PRO A 361 -15.27 10.51 3.04
C PRO A 361 -15.88 10.94 1.70
N SER A 362 -15.71 10.11 0.68
CA SER A 362 -16.24 10.31 -0.67
C SER A 362 -16.68 8.98 -1.27
N ALA A 363 -17.85 8.95 -1.91
CA ALA A 363 -18.36 7.76 -2.58
C ALA A 363 -19.43 8.12 -3.62
N GLU A 364 -19.58 7.29 -4.66
CA GLU A 364 -20.78 7.25 -5.49
C GLU A 364 -21.42 5.87 -5.37
N ILE A 365 -22.71 5.82 -5.03
CA ILE A 365 -23.51 4.59 -4.93
C ILE A 365 -24.66 4.67 -5.93
N ASN A 366 -24.86 3.59 -6.69
CA ASN A 366 -26.10 3.31 -7.40
C ASN A 366 -26.76 2.10 -6.77
N ASP A 367 -28.06 2.19 -6.48
CA ASP A 367 -28.86 1.10 -5.94
C ASP A 367 -30.31 1.20 -6.48
N VAL A 368 -31.19 0.30 -6.08
CA VAL A 368 -32.61 0.26 -6.48
C VAL A 368 -33.36 1.54 -6.13
N TRP A 369 -32.96 2.21 -5.05
CA TRP A 369 -33.57 3.46 -4.59
C TRP A 369 -33.11 4.69 -5.36
N GLY A 370 -32.01 4.60 -6.13
CA GLY A 370 -31.47 5.69 -6.93
C GLY A 370 -29.96 5.84 -6.84
N LYS A 371 -29.47 7.08 -6.93
CA LYS A 371 -28.04 7.42 -6.98
C LYS A 371 -27.66 8.37 -5.85
N LEU A 372 -26.66 7.99 -5.07
CA LEU A 372 -26.02 8.85 -4.05
C LEU A 372 -24.63 9.26 -4.53
N LYS A 373 -24.31 10.54 -4.35
CA LYS A 373 -22.95 11.07 -4.52
C LYS A 373 -22.56 11.83 -3.26
N VAL A 374 -21.47 11.39 -2.63
CA VAL A 374 -20.85 11.99 -1.45
C VAL A 374 -19.52 12.59 -1.89
N VAL A 375 -19.38 13.90 -1.71
CA VAL A 375 -18.18 14.67 -2.06
C VAL A 375 -17.44 15.20 -0.84
N ASP A 376 -18.14 15.37 0.29
CA ASP A 376 -17.60 15.89 1.54
C ASP A 376 -18.48 15.43 2.73
N GLY A 377 -18.01 15.60 3.97
CA GLY A 377 -18.70 15.22 5.21
C GLY A 377 -18.73 13.71 5.49
N GLY A 378 -18.65 12.89 4.43
CA GLY A 378 -18.55 11.45 4.49
C GLY A 378 -19.88 10.74 4.72
N MET A 379 -19.83 9.42 4.59
CA MET A 379 -20.93 8.49 4.82
C MET A 379 -20.44 7.33 5.68
N LEU A 380 -21.16 7.02 6.76
CA LEU A 380 -20.88 5.83 7.55
C LEU A 380 -21.55 4.63 6.90
N MET A 381 -20.81 3.54 6.73
CA MET A 381 -21.36 2.27 6.25
C MET A 381 -21.10 1.17 7.27
N LYS A 382 -22.16 0.40 7.56
CA LYS A 382 -22.10 -0.75 8.46
C LYS A 382 -22.44 -2.03 7.71
N ASN A 383 -21.57 -3.03 7.83
CA ASN A 383 -21.74 -4.40 7.33
C ASN A 383 -22.10 -4.49 5.84
N TRP A 384 -21.74 -3.49 5.02
CA TRP A 384 -22.11 -3.41 3.60
C TRP A 384 -23.63 -3.49 3.32
N LYS A 385 -24.45 -3.21 4.34
CA LYS A 385 -25.91 -3.34 4.28
C LYS A 385 -26.63 -2.03 4.54
N VAL A 386 -26.02 -1.15 5.33
CA VAL A 386 -26.67 0.09 5.75
C VAL A 386 -25.68 1.23 5.62
N ILE A 387 -26.15 2.35 5.07
CA ILE A 387 -25.43 3.61 5.07
C ILE A 387 -26.17 4.65 5.91
N THR A 388 -25.40 5.53 6.53
CA THR A 388 -25.89 6.63 7.35
C THR A 388 -25.27 7.93 6.84
N LEU A 389 -26.13 8.91 6.54
CA LEU A 389 -25.78 10.23 6.06
C LEU A 389 -26.18 11.28 7.09
N SER A 390 -25.31 12.27 7.33
CA SER A 390 -25.68 13.39 8.20
C SER A 390 -26.72 14.29 7.54
N THR A 391 -27.72 14.70 8.34
CA THR A 391 -28.77 15.65 7.94
C THR A 391 -28.79 16.89 8.83
N ARG A 392 -27.69 17.15 9.55
CA ARG A 392 -27.56 18.24 10.53
C ARG A 392 -27.95 19.62 9.98
N ASP A 393 -27.52 19.94 8.76
CA ASP A 393 -27.67 21.29 8.19
C ASP A 393 -28.96 21.47 7.37
N SER A 394 -30.01 20.71 7.72
CA SER A 394 -31.29 20.60 7.01
C SER A 394 -31.18 20.03 5.60
N LEU A 395 -32.23 19.35 5.16
CA LEU A 395 -32.33 18.78 3.82
C LEU A 395 -33.00 19.77 2.88
N PHE A 396 -32.42 19.96 1.69
CA PHE A 396 -33.05 20.67 0.60
C PHE A 396 -33.52 19.68 -0.45
N VAL A 397 -34.81 19.70 -0.80
CA VAL A 397 -35.38 18.79 -1.80
C VAL A 397 -35.77 19.60 -3.04
N LYS A 398 -35.25 19.20 -4.20
CA LYS A 398 -35.64 19.73 -5.50
C LYS A 398 -35.96 18.57 -6.42
N ASP A 399 -37.21 18.51 -6.87
CA ASP A 399 -37.75 17.40 -7.66
C ASP A 399 -37.55 16.06 -6.93
N ASN A 400 -36.82 15.12 -7.54
CA ASN A 400 -36.44 13.84 -6.94
C ASN A 400 -35.02 13.84 -6.35
N ILE A 401 -34.39 15.00 -6.18
CA ILE A 401 -33.03 15.11 -5.64
C ILE A 401 -33.07 15.72 -4.24
N VAL A 402 -32.53 14.99 -3.28
CA VAL A 402 -32.34 15.42 -1.90
C VAL A 402 -30.89 15.84 -1.73
N HIS A 403 -30.68 17.06 -1.30
CA HIS A 403 -29.37 17.64 -1.02
C HIS A 403 -29.15 17.70 0.49
N GLY A 404 -28.05 17.12 0.94
CA GLY A 404 -27.47 17.38 2.24
C GLY A 404 -26.12 18.07 2.09
N LYS A 405 -25.52 18.47 3.21
CA LYS A 405 -24.19 19.06 3.17
C LYS A 405 -23.16 18.00 2.77
N GLY A 406 -22.51 18.22 1.63
CA GLY A 406 -21.48 17.33 1.11
C GLY A 406 -22.00 16.08 0.39
N TRP A 407 -23.32 15.93 0.22
CA TRP A 407 -23.89 14.81 -0.52
C TRP A 407 -25.20 15.15 -1.24
N GLN A 408 -25.50 14.40 -2.30
CA GLN A 408 -26.74 14.49 -3.05
C GLN A 408 -27.31 13.09 -3.34
N LEU A 409 -28.61 12.93 -3.17
CA LEU A 409 -29.35 11.69 -3.33
C LEU A 409 -30.46 11.89 -4.36
N GLN A 410 -30.28 11.35 -5.56
CA GLN A 410 -31.30 11.30 -6.60
C GLN A 410 -32.14 10.03 -6.41
N LEU A 411 -33.44 10.19 -6.19
CA LEU A 411 -34.37 9.11 -5.90
C LEU A 411 -35.06 8.59 -7.16
N ASN A 412 -35.19 7.28 -7.25
CA ASN A 412 -36.06 6.62 -8.22
C ASN A 412 -37.53 6.75 -7.80
N LYS A 413 -38.45 6.59 -8.76
CA LYS A 413 -39.89 6.59 -8.49
C LYS A 413 -40.24 5.48 -7.49
N GLY A 414 -41.15 5.79 -6.55
CA GLY A 414 -41.57 4.85 -5.50
C GLY A 414 -40.64 4.83 -4.28
N TRP A 415 -39.70 5.76 -4.15
CA TRP A 415 -38.86 5.91 -2.96
C TRP A 415 -39.03 7.29 -2.33
N GLY A 416 -38.85 7.39 -1.02
CA GLY A 416 -38.86 8.66 -0.31
C GLY A 416 -38.35 8.56 1.11
N ILE A 417 -38.14 9.71 1.73
CA ILE A 417 -37.63 9.80 3.10
C ILE A 417 -38.81 9.91 4.07
N GLU A 418 -38.76 9.12 5.13
CA GLU A 418 -39.68 9.17 6.26
C GLU A 418 -38.92 9.53 7.54
N LYS A 419 -39.50 10.43 8.34
CA LYS A 419 -38.95 10.79 9.64
C LYS A 419 -39.44 9.79 10.68
N MET A 420 -38.49 9.11 11.33
CA MET A 420 -38.78 8.10 12.36
C MET A 420 -38.86 8.76 13.75
N ASP A 421 -37.90 9.63 14.05
CA ASP A 421 -37.89 10.44 15.28
C ASP A 421 -37.15 11.78 15.06
N SER A 422 -36.76 12.47 16.14
CA SER A 422 -36.06 13.76 16.06
C SER A 422 -34.65 13.67 15.46
N LEU A 423 -34.00 12.51 15.55
CA LEU A 423 -32.64 12.25 15.08
C LEU A 423 -32.58 11.25 13.91
N GLN A 424 -33.62 10.46 13.67
CA GLN A 424 -33.60 9.40 12.67
C GLN A 424 -34.62 9.66 11.56
N SER A 425 -34.13 9.63 10.33
CA SER A 425 -34.95 9.49 9.12
C SER A 425 -34.49 8.25 8.36
N ALA A 426 -35.39 7.61 7.62
CA ALA A 426 -35.08 6.44 6.82
C ALA A 426 -35.54 6.62 5.38
N LEU A 427 -34.80 6.02 4.45
CA LEU A 427 -35.26 5.90 3.07
C LEU A 427 -36.15 4.65 2.95
N ILE A 428 -37.41 4.88 2.57
CA ILE A 428 -38.44 3.87 2.44
C ILE A 428 -38.95 3.77 1.01
N ARG A 429 -39.48 2.59 0.66
CA ARG A 429 -40.26 2.40 -0.56
C ARG A 429 -41.68 2.86 -0.28
N LYS A 430 -42.17 3.82 -1.05
CA LYS A 430 -43.57 4.26 -1.04
C LYS A 430 -44.38 3.29 -1.90
N GLU A 431 -45.49 2.82 -1.34
CA GLU A 431 -46.47 1.98 -2.04
C GLU A 431 -47.13 2.71 -3.21
#